data_AF-A0A3N5AGP0-F1
#
_entry.id   AF-A0A3N5AGP0-F1
#
_cell.length_a   1.000
_cell.length_b   1.000
_cell.length_c   1.000
_cell.angle_alpha   90.00
_cell.angle_beta   90.00
_cell.angle_gamma   90.00
#
_symmetry.space_group_name_H-M   'P 1'
#
loop_
_entity.id
_entity.type
_entity.pdbx_description
1 polymer ?
#
loop_
_entity_poly.entity_id
_entity_poly.type
_entity_poly.pdbx_seq_one_letter_code
_entity_poly.pdbx_strand_id
1 'polypeptide(L)'
;MSTPPFSPAEARAARERLGMTPGHVVAAMAQLGMHRPHEAVHAWESGTAAPSEPELLALADALWCPVAVLMAVTPATLREHRLARGFTAERLAQRIGMDPNAYARAEAEHRWPGTDRQTLLLADALGLSSEGLLGVLDRDNELVGLLHQAVEGRWKVHVAALAHLAQADERRVARALKALHREYTRFDERYMGHLVARNDDARLREIAAERAAWLRALPDRFRSLAGVGPDPAGR
;
A
#
# COMPACT_ATOMS: atom_id res chain seq x y z
N MET A 1 -0.99 -5.41 7.44
CA MET A 1 -0.19 -4.26 7.00
C MET A 1 0.14 -4.48 5.54
N SER A 2 -0.18 -3.52 4.67
CA SER A 2 0.04 -3.64 3.24
C SER A 2 1.55 -3.60 2.94
N THR A 3 2.05 -4.59 2.21
CA THR A 3 3.47 -4.72 1.86
C THR A 3 3.83 -3.61 0.87
N PRO A 4 4.95 -2.88 1.05
CA PRO A 4 5.34 -1.85 0.11
C PRO A 4 5.64 -2.46 -1.28
N PRO A 5 5.45 -1.71 -2.38
CA PRO A 5 5.92 -2.11 -3.69
C PRO A 5 7.42 -2.40 -3.65
N PHE A 6 7.83 -3.52 -4.23
CA PHE A 6 9.21 -3.98 -4.21
C PHE A 6 9.53 -4.81 -5.45
N SER A 7 10.68 -4.56 -6.05
CA SER A 7 11.21 -5.28 -7.20
C SER A 7 12.38 -6.18 -6.78
N PRO A 8 12.18 -7.51 -6.76
CA PRO A 8 13.25 -8.48 -6.52
C PRO A 8 14.44 -8.31 -7.48
N ALA A 9 14.15 -7.98 -8.73
CA ALA A 9 15.16 -7.81 -9.77
C ALA A 9 16.05 -6.58 -9.53
N GLU A 10 15.46 -5.44 -9.17
CA GLU A 10 16.21 -4.22 -8.87
C GLU A 10 17.04 -4.36 -7.59
N ALA A 11 16.51 -5.06 -6.57
CA ALA A 11 17.26 -5.35 -5.35
C ALA A 11 18.51 -6.21 -5.63
N ARG A 12 18.36 -7.28 -6.42
CA ARG A 12 19.50 -8.10 -6.86
C ARG A 12 20.51 -7.29 -7.67
N ALA A 13 20.04 -6.52 -8.66
CA ALA A 13 20.89 -5.71 -9.50
C ALA A 13 21.64 -4.63 -8.69
N ALA A 14 21.00 -3.99 -7.71
CA ALA A 14 21.64 -3.05 -6.80
C ALA A 14 22.74 -3.71 -5.96
N ARG A 15 22.48 -4.89 -5.39
CA ARG A 15 23.48 -5.66 -4.64
C ARG A 15 24.67 -6.06 -5.51
N GLU A 16 24.41 -6.57 -6.71
CA GLU A 16 25.44 -7.03 -7.64
C GLU A 16 26.33 -5.89 -8.14
N ARG A 17 25.77 -4.70 -8.39
CA ARG A 17 26.56 -3.49 -8.74
C ARG A 17 27.57 -3.11 -7.66
N LEU A 18 27.27 -3.39 -6.38
CA LEU A 18 28.18 -3.14 -5.26
C LEU A 18 29.13 -4.31 -4.97
N GLY A 19 29.02 -5.44 -5.69
CA GLY A 19 29.80 -6.65 -5.40
C GLY A 19 29.49 -7.27 -4.03
N MET A 20 28.32 -6.98 -3.47
CA MET A 20 27.94 -7.45 -2.13
C MET A 20 27.36 -8.86 -2.16
N THR A 21 27.68 -9.66 -1.14
CA THR A 21 26.96 -10.90 -0.86
C THR A 21 25.71 -10.60 -0.03
N PRO A 22 24.70 -11.49 0.00
CA PRO A 22 23.55 -11.35 0.91
C PRO A 22 23.97 -11.17 2.39
N GLY A 23 25.06 -11.80 2.81
CA GLY A 23 25.64 -11.62 4.14
C GLY A 23 26.17 -10.20 4.38
N HIS A 24 26.81 -9.58 3.40
CA HIS A 24 27.24 -8.17 3.51
C HIS A 24 26.04 -7.23 3.65
N VAL A 25 24.96 -7.48 2.91
CA VAL A 25 23.72 -6.67 3.00
C VAL A 25 23.13 -6.76 4.41
N VAL A 26 22.98 -7.97 4.95
CA VAL A 26 22.49 -8.17 6.32
C VAL A 26 23.38 -7.48 7.35
N ALA A 27 24.70 -7.58 7.20
CA ALA A 27 25.64 -6.91 8.10
C ALA A 27 25.47 -5.39 8.07
N ALA A 28 25.29 -4.79 6.89
CA ALA A 28 25.02 -3.37 6.73
C ALA A 28 23.66 -2.96 7.33
N MET A 29 22.60 -3.75 7.08
CA MET A 29 21.28 -3.52 7.68
C MET A 29 21.31 -3.61 9.21
N ALA A 30 22.12 -4.51 9.78
CA ALA A 30 22.28 -4.63 11.23
C ALA A 30 22.90 -3.37 11.85
N GLN A 31 23.82 -2.68 11.15
CA GLN A 31 24.36 -1.38 11.59
C GLN A 31 23.28 -0.29 11.64
N LEU A 32 22.20 -0.45 10.88
CA LEU A 32 21.01 0.42 10.89
C LEU A 32 19.95 -0.06 11.91
N GLY A 33 20.28 -1.04 12.76
CA GLY A 33 19.38 -1.63 13.74
C GLY A 33 18.46 -2.72 13.17
N MET A 34 18.56 -3.05 11.88
CA MET A 34 17.68 -4.03 11.24
C MET A 34 18.34 -5.41 11.12
N HIS A 35 18.02 -6.29 12.07
CA HIS A 35 18.59 -7.64 12.14
C HIS A 35 17.74 -8.64 11.36
N ARG A 36 18.31 -9.24 10.31
CA ARG A 36 17.66 -10.28 9.51
C ARG A 36 18.63 -11.42 9.16
N PRO A 37 18.12 -12.64 8.92
CA PRO A 37 18.94 -13.73 8.39
C PRO A 37 19.25 -13.47 6.90
N HIS A 38 20.35 -14.00 6.37
CA HIS A 38 20.74 -13.79 4.96
C HIS A 38 19.75 -14.45 3.99
N GLU A 39 19.06 -15.48 4.46
CA GLU A 39 17.93 -16.14 3.80
C GLU A 39 16.79 -15.16 3.51
N ALA A 40 16.61 -14.11 4.30
CA ALA A 40 15.62 -13.07 4.03
C ALA A 40 15.94 -12.32 2.73
N VAL A 41 17.21 -11.98 2.51
CA VAL A 41 17.65 -11.31 1.27
C VAL A 41 17.44 -12.23 0.07
N HIS A 42 17.76 -13.53 0.20
CA HIS A 42 17.45 -14.50 -0.84
C HIS A 42 15.95 -14.60 -1.13
N ALA A 43 15.11 -14.59 -0.10
CA ALA A 43 13.66 -14.64 -0.25
C ALA A 43 13.12 -13.38 -0.98
N TRP A 44 13.65 -12.21 -0.65
CA TRP A 44 13.33 -10.96 -1.33
C TRP A 44 13.75 -10.97 -2.79
N GLU A 45 15.00 -11.33 -3.09
CA GLU A 45 15.52 -11.34 -4.46
C GLU A 45 14.89 -12.44 -5.34
N SER A 46 14.38 -13.51 -4.75
CA SER A 46 13.61 -14.55 -5.46
C SER A 46 12.13 -14.20 -5.61
N GLY A 47 11.66 -13.13 -4.95
CA GLY A 47 10.24 -12.76 -4.93
C GLY A 47 9.35 -13.71 -4.13
N THR A 48 9.94 -14.60 -3.32
CA THR A 48 9.19 -15.52 -2.45
C THR A 48 8.69 -14.83 -1.17
N ALA A 49 9.33 -13.72 -0.80
CA ALA A 49 8.87 -12.79 0.22
C ALA A 49 9.13 -11.36 -0.25
N ALA A 50 8.52 -10.39 0.43
CA ALA A 50 8.80 -8.98 0.23
C ALA A 50 9.10 -8.31 1.58
N PRO A 51 9.98 -7.29 1.60
CA PRO A 51 10.32 -6.58 2.82
C PRO A 51 9.11 -5.79 3.32
N SER A 52 9.00 -5.67 4.63
CA SER A 52 8.21 -4.64 5.29
C SER A 52 8.78 -3.25 5.01
N GLU A 53 8.01 -2.22 5.33
CA GLU A 53 8.42 -0.82 5.17
C GLU A 53 9.76 -0.47 5.85
N PRO A 54 10.00 -0.76 7.15
CA PRO A 54 11.28 -0.46 7.78
C PRO A 54 12.44 -1.26 7.18
N GLU A 55 12.18 -2.50 6.73
CA GLU A 55 13.18 -3.31 6.04
C GLU A 55 13.53 -2.76 4.67
N LEU A 56 12.55 -2.26 3.92
CA LEU A 56 12.77 -1.64 2.62
C LEU A 56 13.65 -0.39 2.74
N LEU A 57 13.38 0.46 3.74
CA LEU A 57 14.19 1.65 4.00
C LEU A 57 15.63 1.26 4.38
N ALA A 58 15.80 0.33 5.33
CA ALA A 58 17.12 -0.15 5.74
C ALA A 58 17.87 -0.85 4.60
N LEU A 59 17.18 -1.59 3.73
CA LEU A 59 17.75 -2.23 2.56
C LEU A 59 18.22 -1.21 1.52
N ALA A 60 17.45 -0.17 1.26
CA ALA A 60 17.83 0.93 0.36
C ALA A 60 19.11 1.63 0.84
N ASP A 61 19.17 1.95 2.13
CA ASP A 61 20.35 2.54 2.77
C ASP A 61 21.57 1.59 2.72
N ALA A 62 21.37 0.30 3.01
CA ALA A 62 22.43 -0.72 2.95
C ALA A 62 22.96 -0.93 1.51
N LEU A 63 22.11 -0.78 0.49
CA LEU A 63 22.45 -0.89 -0.92
C LEU A 63 22.81 0.46 -1.55
N TRP A 64 22.93 1.53 -0.77
CA TRP A 64 23.32 2.87 -1.22
C TRP A 64 22.51 3.34 -2.44
N CYS A 65 21.20 3.04 -2.45
CA CYS A 65 20.33 3.34 -3.57
C CYS A 65 19.02 3.98 -3.09
N PRO A 66 18.38 4.84 -3.91
CA PRO A 66 17.08 5.39 -3.55
C PRO A 66 16.02 4.30 -3.41
N VAL A 67 15.13 4.42 -2.42
CA VAL A 67 14.01 3.49 -2.21
C VAL A 67 13.15 3.35 -3.49
N ALA A 68 12.97 4.44 -4.24
CA ALA A 68 12.25 4.43 -5.51
C ALA A 68 12.83 3.42 -6.53
N VAL A 69 14.14 3.18 -6.53
CA VAL A 69 14.78 2.17 -7.39
C VAL A 69 14.34 0.78 -6.98
N LEU A 70 14.34 0.47 -5.68
CA LEU A 70 13.89 -0.81 -5.16
C LEU A 70 12.39 -1.03 -5.34
N MET A 71 11.59 0.03 -5.32
CA MET A 71 10.15 -0.05 -5.57
C MET A 71 9.84 -0.35 -7.03
N ALA A 72 10.64 0.17 -7.97
CA ALA A 72 10.48 0.01 -9.43
C ALA A 72 9.08 0.30 -9.98
N VAL A 73 8.34 1.20 -9.31
CA VAL A 73 7.00 1.64 -9.71
C VAL A 73 6.93 3.15 -9.71
N THR A 74 6.02 3.69 -10.51
CA THR A 74 5.65 5.10 -10.38
C THR A 74 4.72 5.24 -9.17
N PRO A 75 5.07 6.03 -8.14
CA PRO A 75 4.21 6.21 -6.99
C PRO A 75 2.84 6.75 -7.37
N ALA A 76 1.79 6.16 -6.83
CA ALA A 76 0.39 6.51 -7.09
C ALA A 76 -0.38 6.87 -5.82
N THR A 77 0.13 6.51 -4.64
CA THR A 77 -0.48 6.82 -3.34
C THR A 77 0.42 7.72 -2.50
N LEU A 78 -0.19 8.41 -1.52
CA LEU A 78 0.56 9.20 -0.54
C LEU A 78 1.68 8.39 0.13
N ARG A 79 1.35 7.15 0.50
CA ARG A 79 2.31 6.22 1.10
C ARG A 79 3.46 5.88 0.17
N GLU A 80 3.17 5.56 -1.10
CA GLU A 80 4.22 5.26 -2.07
C GLU A 80 5.12 6.47 -2.35
N HIS A 81 4.55 7.68 -2.45
CA HIS A 81 5.34 8.91 -2.58
C HIS A 81 6.24 9.12 -1.37
N ARG A 82 5.72 8.90 -0.16
CA ARG A 82 6.50 8.97 1.08
C ARG A 82 7.66 7.97 1.07
N LEU A 83 7.38 6.71 0.70
CA LEU A 83 8.38 5.65 0.64
C LEU A 83 9.45 5.93 -0.42
N ALA A 84 9.06 6.36 -1.61
CA ALA A 84 9.99 6.72 -2.69
C ALA A 84 10.97 7.82 -2.25
N ARG A 85 10.57 8.68 -1.30
CA ARG A 85 11.39 9.73 -0.71
C ARG A 85 12.19 9.31 0.52
N GLY A 86 12.05 8.06 0.96
CA GLY A 86 12.80 7.48 2.08
C GLY A 86 12.31 7.92 3.46
N PHE A 87 11.08 8.43 3.58
CA PHE A 87 10.53 8.84 4.86
C PHE A 87 9.79 7.71 5.56
N THR A 88 10.01 7.57 6.87
CA THR A 88 9.04 6.87 7.73
C THR A 88 7.82 7.76 7.93
N ALA A 89 6.66 7.16 8.22
CA ALA A 89 5.43 7.89 8.52
C ALA A 89 5.64 8.91 9.65
N GLU A 90 6.32 8.49 10.71
CA GLU A 90 6.63 9.35 11.86
C GLU A 90 7.53 10.54 11.48
N ARG A 91 8.61 10.31 10.73
CA ARG A 91 9.53 11.40 10.33
C ARG A 91 8.85 12.41 9.42
N LEU A 92 7.98 11.95 8.52
CA LEU A 92 7.23 12.87 7.66
C LEU A 92 6.18 13.66 8.45
N ALA A 93 5.43 13.00 9.35
CA ALA A 93 4.47 13.66 10.22
C ALA A 93 5.11 14.78 11.05
N GLN A 94 6.26 14.50 11.67
CA GLN A 94 7.03 15.52 12.42
C GLN A 94 7.48 16.67 11.51
N ARG A 95 7.98 16.37 10.30
CA ARG A 95 8.45 17.38 9.34
C ARG A 95 7.35 18.36 8.92
N ILE A 96 6.12 17.89 8.76
CA ILE A 96 4.99 18.74 8.37
C ILE A 96 4.22 19.34 9.56
N GLY A 97 4.61 19.02 10.79
CA GLY A 97 3.91 19.45 12.00
C GLY A 97 2.51 18.82 12.14
N MET A 98 2.39 17.52 11.87
CA MET A 98 1.20 16.72 12.08
C MET A 98 1.46 15.65 13.16
N ASP A 99 0.45 15.31 13.94
CA ASP A 99 0.52 14.17 14.86
C ASP A 99 0.81 12.86 14.09
N PRO A 100 1.79 12.03 14.52
CA PRO A 100 2.14 10.79 13.83
C PRO A 100 0.97 9.80 13.67
N ASN A 101 0.06 9.71 14.65
CA ASN A 101 -1.10 8.82 14.55
C ASN A 101 -2.14 9.39 13.59
N ALA A 102 -2.34 10.71 13.59
CA ALA A 102 -3.20 11.37 12.60
C ALA A 102 -2.67 11.18 11.18
N TYR A 103 -1.36 11.28 10.97
CA TYR A 103 -0.72 11.00 9.68
C TYR A 103 -0.86 9.53 9.26
N ALA A 104 -0.55 8.59 10.16
CA ALA A 104 -0.68 7.17 9.86
C ALA A 104 -2.13 6.78 9.53
N ARG A 105 -3.11 7.39 10.21
CA ARG A 105 -4.52 7.23 9.89
C ARG A 105 -4.87 7.83 8.53
N ALA A 106 -4.33 9.01 8.20
CA ALA A 106 -4.55 9.64 6.91
C ALA A 106 -4.08 8.75 5.75
N GLU A 107 -2.92 8.12 5.88
CA GLU A 107 -2.44 7.14 4.90
C GLU A 107 -3.31 5.89 4.84
N ALA A 108 -3.66 5.31 5.99
CA ALA A 108 -4.46 4.09 6.04
C ALA A 108 -5.88 4.28 5.48
N GLU A 109 -6.48 5.44 5.75
CA GLU A 109 -7.84 5.78 5.30
C GLU A 109 -7.86 6.40 3.90
N HIS A 110 -6.68 6.55 3.25
CA HIS A 110 -6.54 7.17 1.94
C HIS A 110 -7.23 8.55 1.89
N ARG A 111 -7.15 9.29 3.00
CA ARG A 111 -7.87 10.54 3.22
C ARG A 111 -6.96 11.53 3.93
N TRP A 112 -6.80 12.70 3.33
CA TRP A 112 -5.95 13.75 3.89
C TRP A 112 -6.74 14.75 4.75
N PRO A 113 -6.50 14.82 6.08
CA PRO A 113 -7.17 15.78 6.97
C PRO A 113 -6.36 17.05 7.22
N GLY A 114 -5.23 17.24 6.51
CA GLY A 114 -4.28 18.31 6.80
C GLY A 114 -4.80 19.69 6.43
N THR A 115 -4.29 20.70 7.14
CA THR A 115 -4.48 22.11 6.80
C THR A 115 -3.72 22.50 5.53
N ASP A 116 -4.07 23.62 4.89
CA ASP A 116 -3.35 24.14 3.72
C ASP A 116 -1.83 24.24 3.94
N ARG A 117 -1.42 24.70 5.12
CA ARG A 117 0.01 24.74 5.50
C ARG A 117 0.64 23.36 5.51
N GLN A 118 -0.02 22.37 6.10
CA GLN A 118 0.49 20.99 6.14
C GLN A 118 0.52 20.38 4.73
N THR A 119 -0.45 20.68 3.87
CA THR A 119 -0.48 20.25 2.47
C THR A 119 0.70 20.83 1.69
N LEU A 120 1.02 22.12 1.87
CA LEU A 120 2.20 22.74 1.25
C LEU A 120 3.52 22.10 1.71
N LEU A 121 3.68 21.87 3.02
CA LEU A 121 4.86 21.21 3.58
C LEU A 121 4.97 19.76 3.14
N LEU A 122 3.85 19.07 2.98
CA LEU A 122 3.81 17.71 2.46
C LEU A 122 4.24 17.67 1.01
N ALA A 123 3.74 18.58 0.17
CA ALA A 123 4.13 18.66 -1.23
C ALA A 123 5.65 18.90 -1.37
N ASP A 124 6.20 19.85 -0.61
CA ASP A 124 7.65 20.11 -0.55
C ASP A 124 8.45 18.87 -0.13
N ALA A 125 8.07 18.23 0.98
CA ALA A 125 8.76 17.04 1.47
C ALA A 125 8.76 15.90 0.44
N LEU A 126 7.64 15.73 -0.27
CA LEU A 126 7.47 14.72 -1.30
C LEU A 126 8.11 15.07 -2.65
N GLY A 127 8.55 16.33 -2.83
CA GLY A 127 9.07 16.82 -4.10
C GLY A 127 8.00 16.95 -5.19
N LEU A 128 6.75 17.22 -4.78
CA LEU A 128 5.60 17.42 -5.66
C LEU A 128 5.22 18.90 -5.72
N SER A 129 4.63 19.34 -6.82
CA SER A 129 3.87 20.59 -6.83
C SER A 129 2.61 20.44 -5.98
N SER A 130 2.05 21.54 -5.49
CA SER A 130 0.79 21.51 -4.74
C SER A 130 -0.35 20.90 -5.57
N GLU A 131 -0.43 21.24 -6.86
CA GLU A 131 -1.38 20.63 -7.80
C GLU A 131 -1.12 19.13 -7.99
N GLY A 132 0.16 18.72 -8.06
CA GLY A 132 0.54 17.32 -8.16
C GLY A 132 0.12 16.52 -6.93
N LEU A 133 0.31 17.07 -5.73
CA LEU A 133 -0.15 16.44 -4.49
C LEU A 133 -1.68 16.34 -4.44
N LEU A 134 -2.40 17.41 -4.76
CA LEU A 134 -3.86 17.38 -4.79
C LEU A 134 -4.38 16.34 -5.79
N GLY A 135 -3.78 16.26 -6.98
CA GLY A 135 -4.13 15.23 -7.96
C GLY A 135 -3.90 13.80 -7.48
N VAL A 136 -2.88 13.56 -6.65
CA VAL A 136 -2.66 12.25 -6.00
C VAL A 136 -3.77 11.97 -4.98
N LEU A 137 -4.07 12.93 -4.11
CA LEU A 137 -5.09 12.77 -3.05
C LEU A 137 -6.50 12.60 -3.64
N ASP A 138 -6.84 13.35 -4.68
CA ASP A 138 -8.14 13.27 -5.36
C ASP A 138 -8.31 11.94 -6.09
N ARG A 139 -7.29 11.48 -6.81
CA ARG A 139 -7.30 10.17 -7.48
C ARG A 139 -7.50 9.03 -6.48
N ASP A 140 -6.85 9.12 -5.33
CA ASP A 140 -6.96 8.09 -4.28
C ASP A 140 -8.36 8.09 -3.65
N ASN A 141 -8.93 9.26 -3.36
CA ASN A 141 -10.31 9.41 -2.91
C ASN A 141 -11.33 8.88 -3.94
N GLU A 142 -11.14 9.19 -5.22
CA GLU A 142 -12.00 8.71 -6.31
C GLU A 142 -11.95 7.18 -6.41
N LEU A 143 -10.74 6.60 -6.33
CA LEU A 143 -10.55 5.14 -6.32
C LEU A 143 -11.32 4.50 -5.16
N VAL A 144 -11.18 5.04 -3.94
CA VAL A 144 -11.88 4.55 -2.74
C VAL A 144 -13.39 4.61 -2.95
N GLY A 145 -13.91 5.74 -3.43
CA GLY A 145 -15.34 5.93 -3.69
C GLY A 145 -15.90 4.91 -4.69
N LEU A 146 -15.22 4.71 -5.82
CA LEU A 146 -15.62 3.73 -6.83
C LEU A 146 -15.52 2.29 -6.33
N LEU A 147 -14.51 1.97 -5.52
CA LEU A 147 -14.38 0.64 -4.90
C LEU A 147 -15.55 0.33 -3.96
N HIS A 148 -15.96 1.30 -3.14
CA HIS A 148 -17.14 1.18 -2.29
C HIS A 148 -18.40 0.91 -3.11
N GLN A 149 -18.65 1.71 -4.15
CA GLN A 149 -19.80 1.50 -5.05
C GLN A 149 -19.75 0.14 -5.75
N ALA A 150 -18.55 -0.32 -6.13
CA ALA A 150 -18.37 -1.60 -6.79
C ALA A 150 -18.69 -2.78 -5.88
N VAL A 151 -18.20 -2.78 -4.63
CA VAL A 151 -18.43 -3.91 -3.70
C VAL A 151 -19.86 -3.96 -3.19
N GLU A 152 -20.48 -2.81 -2.91
CA GLU A 152 -21.87 -2.69 -2.42
C GLU A 152 -22.90 -2.88 -3.55
N GLY A 153 -22.49 -2.71 -4.81
CA GLY A 153 -23.40 -2.69 -5.96
C GLY A 153 -22.91 -3.52 -7.16
N ARG A 154 -23.02 -2.94 -8.36
CA ARG A 154 -22.71 -3.61 -9.63
C ARG A 154 -21.26 -3.40 -10.03
N TRP A 155 -20.35 -4.22 -9.49
CA TRP A 155 -18.90 -4.09 -9.72
C TRP A 155 -18.47 -4.04 -11.20
N LYS A 156 -19.15 -4.74 -12.13
CA LYS A 156 -18.73 -4.82 -13.55
C LYS A 156 -18.68 -3.46 -14.25
N VAL A 157 -19.56 -2.53 -13.87
CA VAL A 157 -19.67 -1.22 -14.52
C VAL A 157 -18.49 -0.31 -14.15
N HIS A 158 -17.83 -0.60 -13.03
CA HIS A 158 -16.70 0.19 -12.51
C HIS A 158 -15.33 -0.30 -13.00
N VAL A 159 -15.27 -1.41 -13.79
CA VAL A 159 -14.00 -2.03 -14.22
C VAL A 159 -13.11 -1.06 -15.00
N ALA A 160 -13.65 -0.39 -16.02
CA ALA A 160 -12.87 0.50 -16.89
C ALA A 160 -12.35 1.73 -16.13
N ALA A 161 -13.21 2.36 -15.32
CA ALA A 161 -12.82 3.52 -14.50
C ALA A 161 -11.72 3.15 -13.49
N LEU A 162 -11.89 2.04 -12.77
CA LEU A 162 -10.90 1.58 -11.80
C LEU A 162 -9.60 1.11 -12.46
N ALA A 163 -9.65 0.54 -13.67
CA ALA A 163 -8.46 0.21 -14.44
C ALA A 163 -7.67 1.44 -14.86
N HIS A 164 -8.35 2.51 -15.26
CA HIS A 164 -7.72 3.78 -15.57
C HIS A 164 -7.05 4.41 -14.32
N LEU A 165 -7.78 4.54 -13.22
CA LEU A 165 -7.25 5.15 -11.98
C LEU A 165 -6.09 4.34 -11.37
N ALA A 166 -6.18 3.01 -11.42
CA ALA A 166 -5.14 2.12 -10.90
C ALA A 166 -4.00 1.87 -11.89
N GLN A 167 -4.09 2.38 -13.12
CA GLN A 167 -3.15 2.12 -14.22
C GLN A 167 -2.88 0.62 -14.42
N ALA A 168 -3.93 -0.19 -14.35
CA ALA A 168 -3.86 -1.65 -14.38
C ALA A 168 -4.69 -2.24 -15.54
N ASP A 169 -4.38 -3.47 -15.92
CA ASP A 169 -5.13 -4.19 -16.95
C ASP A 169 -6.59 -4.47 -16.50
N GLU A 170 -7.55 -4.19 -17.38
CA GLU A 170 -8.98 -4.36 -17.08
C GLU A 170 -9.35 -5.80 -16.67
N ARG A 171 -8.68 -6.82 -17.20
CA ARG A 171 -8.97 -8.22 -16.83
C ARG A 171 -8.50 -8.51 -15.41
N ARG A 172 -7.34 -7.96 -15.01
CA ARG A 172 -6.85 -8.05 -13.62
C ARG A 172 -7.79 -7.34 -12.66
N VAL A 173 -8.21 -6.12 -13.01
CA VAL A 173 -9.18 -5.33 -12.22
C VAL A 173 -10.52 -6.05 -12.10
N ALA A 174 -11.06 -6.60 -13.19
CA ALA A 174 -12.30 -7.36 -13.17
C ALA A 174 -12.20 -8.60 -12.28
N ARG A 175 -11.05 -9.30 -12.29
CA ARG A 175 -10.80 -10.45 -11.41
C ARG A 175 -10.74 -10.02 -9.94
N ALA A 176 -10.02 -8.95 -9.64
CA ALA A 176 -9.92 -8.39 -8.29
C ALA A 176 -11.29 -7.98 -7.75
N LEU A 177 -12.06 -7.22 -8.52
CA LEU A 177 -13.41 -6.79 -8.15
C LEU A 177 -14.37 -7.96 -7.95
N LYS A 178 -14.30 -8.99 -8.80
CA LYS A 178 -15.10 -10.21 -8.62
C LYS A 178 -14.76 -10.93 -7.31
N ALA A 179 -13.50 -10.96 -6.91
CA ALA A 179 -13.07 -11.56 -5.65
C ALA A 179 -13.57 -10.72 -4.45
N LEU A 180 -13.34 -9.41 -4.47
CA LEU A 180 -13.77 -8.48 -3.42
C LEU A 180 -15.28 -8.47 -3.24
N HIS A 181 -16.05 -8.45 -4.32
CA HIS A 181 -17.51 -8.49 -4.25
C HIS A 181 -18.01 -9.81 -3.63
N ARG A 182 -17.40 -10.95 -3.96
CA ARG A 182 -17.73 -12.24 -3.33
C ARG A 182 -17.40 -12.27 -1.84
N GLU A 183 -16.26 -11.69 -1.44
CA GLU A 183 -15.92 -11.53 -0.02
C GLU A 183 -16.95 -10.66 0.70
N TYR A 184 -17.32 -9.53 0.10
CA TYR A 184 -18.31 -8.61 0.64
C TYR A 184 -19.69 -9.25 0.79
N THR A 185 -20.19 -9.98 -0.23
CA THR A 185 -21.48 -10.70 -0.16
C THR A 185 -21.50 -11.72 0.97
N ARG A 186 -20.40 -12.46 1.19
CA ARG A 186 -20.30 -13.42 2.31
C ARG A 186 -20.38 -12.73 3.67
N PHE A 187 -19.81 -11.53 3.80
CA PHE A 187 -19.94 -10.70 5.01
C PHE A 187 -21.39 -10.25 5.22
N ASP A 188 -22.04 -9.75 4.18
CA ASP A 188 -23.44 -9.29 4.26
C ASP A 188 -24.41 -10.43 4.58
N GLU A 189 -24.23 -11.62 3.99
CA GLU A 189 -25.03 -12.82 4.33
C GLU A 189 -24.87 -13.22 5.80
N ARG A 190 -23.64 -13.15 6.33
CA ARG A 190 -23.35 -13.41 7.75
C ARG A 190 -24.01 -12.35 8.65
N TYR A 191 -23.90 -11.07 8.28
CA TYR A 191 -24.48 -9.95 9.02
C TYR A 191 -26.02 -10.04 9.07
N MET A 192 -26.66 -10.28 7.93
CA MET A 192 -28.12 -10.45 7.84
C MET A 192 -28.60 -11.70 8.59
N GLY A 193 -27.85 -12.81 8.55
CA GLY A 193 -28.14 -14.00 9.35
C GLY A 193 -28.14 -13.75 10.86
N HIS A 194 -27.33 -12.79 11.33
CA HIS A 194 -27.26 -12.39 12.75
C HIS A 194 -28.29 -11.33 13.15
N LEU A 195 -28.76 -10.48 12.24
CA LEU A 195 -29.88 -9.56 12.51
C LEU A 195 -31.22 -10.31 12.69
N VAL A 196 -31.41 -11.42 11.97
CA VAL A 196 -32.63 -12.25 12.06
C VAL A 196 -32.63 -13.13 13.31
N ALA A 197 -31.47 -13.62 13.74
CA ALA A 197 -31.32 -14.35 15.00
C ALA A 197 -31.18 -13.33 16.15
N ARG A 198 -32.25 -13.09 16.93
CA ARG A 198 -32.28 -12.22 18.14
C ARG A 198 -31.10 -12.45 19.10
N ASN A 199 -29.92 -11.92 18.80
CA ASN A 199 -28.68 -12.20 19.51
C ASN A 199 -27.95 -10.91 19.88
N ASP A 200 -27.22 -10.98 20.98
CA ASP A 200 -26.66 -9.86 21.77
C ASP A 200 -26.06 -8.70 20.96
N ASP A 201 -26.36 -7.48 21.41
CA ASP A 201 -25.82 -6.21 20.90
C ASP A 201 -24.28 -6.17 20.81
N ALA A 202 -23.59 -6.98 21.62
CA ALA A 202 -22.13 -7.10 21.59
C ALA A 202 -21.63 -7.74 20.28
N ARG A 203 -22.34 -8.76 19.77
CA ARG A 203 -21.96 -9.49 18.56
C ARG A 203 -22.27 -8.67 17.30
N LEU A 204 -23.36 -7.90 17.30
CA LEU A 204 -23.66 -6.94 16.23
C LEU A 204 -22.59 -5.84 16.14
N ARG A 205 -22.10 -5.35 17.28
CA ARG A 205 -20.99 -4.39 17.34
C ARG A 205 -19.68 -4.97 16.81
N GLU A 206 -19.37 -6.21 17.15
CA GLU A 206 -18.18 -6.92 16.64
C GLU A 206 -18.21 -7.05 15.11
N ILE A 207 -19.34 -7.50 14.53
CA ILE A 207 -19.45 -7.64 13.08
C ILE A 207 -19.42 -6.28 12.37
N ALA A 208 -20.01 -5.24 12.95
CA ALA A 208 -19.91 -3.89 12.42
C ALA A 208 -18.45 -3.38 12.43
N ALA A 209 -17.68 -3.68 13.48
CA ALA A 209 -16.26 -3.35 13.55
C ALA A 209 -15.43 -4.13 12.52
N GLU A 210 -15.72 -5.42 12.32
CA GLU A 210 -15.11 -6.24 11.26
C GLU A 210 -15.39 -5.68 9.87
N ARG A 211 -16.65 -5.33 9.57
CA ARG A 211 -17.04 -4.71 8.29
C ARG A 211 -16.29 -3.39 8.08
N ALA A 212 -16.24 -2.53 9.09
CA ALA A 212 -15.52 -1.26 9.01
C ALA A 212 -14.01 -1.47 8.80
N ALA A 213 -13.40 -2.48 9.44
CA ALA A 213 -12.00 -2.82 9.23
C ALA A 213 -11.74 -3.39 7.82
N TRP A 214 -12.64 -4.22 7.30
CA TRP A 214 -12.55 -4.75 5.95
C TRP A 214 -12.65 -3.63 4.90
N LEU A 215 -13.60 -2.71 5.05
CA LEU A 215 -13.76 -1.56 4.16
C LEU A 215 -12.57 -0.60 4.22
N ARG A 216 -11.99 -0.35 5.40
CA ARG A 216 -10.74 0.43 5.51
C ARG A 216 -9.57 -0.22 4.75
N ALA A 217 -9.51 -1.54 4.72
CA ALA A 217 -8.48 -2.28 3.99
C ALA A 217 -8.80 -2.51 2.50
N LEU A 218 -9.95 -2.03 2.00
CA LEU A 218 -10.42 -2.30 0.65
C LEU A 218 -9.45 -1.81 -0.45
N PRO A 219 -8.90 -0.58 -0.40
CA PRO A 219 -7.98 -0.10 -1.44
C PRO A 219 -6.69 -0.93 -1.51
N ASP A 220 -6.10 -1.25 -0.34
CA ASP A 220 -4.92 -2.11 -0.24
C ASP A 220 -5.16 -3.52 -0.81
N ARG A 221 -6.30 -4.14 -0.45
CA ARG A 221 -6.69 -5.45 -0.98
C ARG A 221 -6.89 -5.41 -2.49
N PHE A 222 -7.54 -4.36 -2.99
CA PHE A 222 -7.74 -4.17 -4.41
C PHE A 222 -6.40 -4.06 -5.15
N ARG A 223 -5.48 -3.22 -4.69
CA ARG A 223 -4.15 -3.05 -5.31
C ARG A 223 -3.34 -4.35 -5.27
N SER A 224 -3.40 -5.08 -4.16
CA SER A 224 -2.78 -6.40 -4.01
C SER A 224 -3.33 -7.43 -5.02
N LEU A 225 -4.65 -7.48 -5.22
CA LEU A 225 -5.30 -8.41 -6.15
C LEU A 225 -5.18 -7.98 -7.62
N ALA A 226 -5.16 -6.68 -7.89
CA ALA A 226 -5.00 -6.11 -9.24
C ALA A 226 -3.55 -6.24 -9.75
N GLY A 227 -2.58 -6.40 -8.85
CA GLY A 227 -1.21 -6.77 -9.17
C GLY A 227 -0.41 -5.63 -9.79
N VAL A 228 -0.09 -4.61 -8.99
CA VAL A 228 1.13 -3.81 -9.16
C VAL A 228 2.29 -4.64 -8.61
N GLY A 229 2.72 -5.63 -9.39
CA GLY A 229 3.78 -6.60 -9.11
C GLY A 229 4.08 -7.37 -10.40
N PRO A 230 5.34 -7.79 -10.63
CA PRO A 230 5.82 -8.18 -11.95
C PRO A 230 4.95 -9.30 -12.49
N ASP A 231 4.52 -9.14 -13.75
CA ASP A 231 3.85 -10.17 -14.51
C ASP A 231 4.70 -11.46 -14.48
N PRO A 232 4.25 -12.56 -13.85
CA PRO A 232 5.04 -13.79 -13.86
C PRO A 232 4.93 -14.54 -15.20
N ALA A 233 4.30 -13.96 -16.23
CA ALA A 233 4.17 -14.61 -17.54
C ALA A 233 4.04 -13.59 -18.68
N GLY A 234 5.15 -12.94 -19.01
CA GLY A 234 5.34 -12.19 -20.26
C GLY A 234 6.19 -12.97 -21.28
N ARG A 235 5.70 -14.15 -21.70
CA ARG A 235 6.27 -15.16 -22.63
C ARG A 235 7.30 -16.14 -22.05
#